data_AF-A0A958AGG4-F1
#
_entry.id   AF-A0A958AGG4-F1
#
_cell.length_a   1.000
_cell.length_b   1.000
_cell.length_c   1.000
_cell.angle_alpha   90.00
_cell.angle_beta   90.00
_cell.angle_gamma   90.00
#
_symmetry.space_group_name_H-M   'P 1'
#
loop_
_entity.id
_entity.type
_entity.pdbx_description
1 polymer ?
#
loop_
_entity_poly.entity_id
_entity_poly.type
_entity_poly.pdbx_seq_one_letter_code
_entity_poly.pdbx_strand_id
1 'polypeptide(L)' 'VVSCCVADANVLGLLVDPTALALTSTVELTDDQWIEVQGIFTASTLDGWHMPVVVAEQITPVAVPDQPYLYP' A
#
# COMPACT_ATOMS: atom_id res chain seq x y z
N VAL A 1 19.96 23.30 10.92
CA VAL A 1 18.85 22.35 10.71
C VAL A 1 19.44 20.96 10.90
N VAL A 2 19.04 20.23 11.94
CA VAL A 2 19.57 18.90 12.24
C VAL A 2 18.78 17.88 11.43
N SER A 3 19.42 17.31 10.42
CA SER A 3 18.94 16.19 9.60
C SER A 3 19.18 14.86 10.32
N CYS A 4 18.56 14.67 11.49
CA CYS A 4 18.76 13.45 12.29
C CYS A 4 17.45 12.99 12.95
N CYS A 5 16.42 12.74 12.13
CA CYS A 5 15.28 11.88 12.48
C CYS A 5 14.89 10.94 11.33
N VAL A 6 15.80 10.80 10.36
CA VAL A 6 15.53 10.18 9.05
C VAL A 6 16.15 8.78 8.96
N ALA A 7 17.01 8.42 9.92
CA ALA A 7 17.79 7.19 9.92
C ALA A 7 16.94 5.90 10.03
N ASP A 8 15.69 5.99 10.47
CA ASP A 8 14.82 4.84 10.71
C ASP A 8 13.61 4.76 9.76
N ALA A 9 13.53 5.60 8.72
CA ALA A 9 12.45 5.48 7.74
C ALA A 9 12.71 4.26 6.84
N ASN A 10 12.27 3.10 7.32
CA ASN A 10 12.26 1.86 6.56
C ASN A 10 11.11 1.93 5.55
N VAL A 11 11.37 1.54 4.30
CA VAL A 11 10.30 1.32 3.33
C VAL A 11 9.48 0.15 3.83
N LEU A 12 8.29 0.43 4.36
CA LEU A 12 7.34 -0.60 4.74
C LEU A 12 6.48 -0.92 3.52
N GLY A 13 6.81 -2.01 2.84
CA GLY A 13 5.87 -2.64 1.92
C GLY A 13 4.69 -3.17 2.73
N LEU A 14 3.48 -2.87 2.27
CA LEU A 14 2.24 -3.34 2.90
C LEU A 14 1.49 -4.19 1.89
N LEU A 15 1.11 -5.39 2.30
CA LEU A 15 0.30 -6.26 1.48
C LEU A 15 -1.13 -5.74 1.43
N VAL A 16 -1.71 -5.74 0.23
CA VAL A 16 -3.09 -5.40 -0.03
C VAL A 16 -3.80 -6.67 -0.47
N ASP A 17 -4.88 -7.01 0.22
CA ASP A 17 -5.78 -8.11 -0.15
C ASP A 17 -7.00 -7.54 -0.88
N PRO A 18 -7.12 -7.77 -2.21
CA PRO A 18 -8.22 -7.24 -3.01
C PRO A 18 -9.47 -8.14 -2.99
N THR A 19 -9.47 -9.26 -2.26
CA THR A 19 -10.55 -10.26 -2.34
C THR A 19 -11.93 -9.68 -2.05
N ALA A 20 -12.06 -8.79 -1.07
CA ALA A 20 -13.33 -8.13 -0.76
C ALA A 20 -13.83 -7.24 -1.91
N LEU A 21 -12.93 -6.44 -2.51
CA LEU A 21 -13.23 -5.61 -3.67
C LEU A 21 -13.58 -6.44 -4.92
N ALA A 22 -12.85 -7.53 -5.17
CA ALA A 22 -13.02 -8.39 -6.35
C ALA A 22 -14.41 -9.05 -6.43
N LEU A 23 -15.13 -9.14 -5.30
CA LEU A 23 -16.52 -9.60 -5.27
C LEU A 23 -17.52 -8.57 -5.81
N THR A 24 -17.11 -7.30 -5.95
CA THR A 24 -18.01 -6.17 -6.25
C THR A 24 -17.56 -5.32 -7.44
N SER A 25 -16.30 -5.37 -7.83
CA SER A 25 -15.72 -4.53 -8.89
C SER A 25 -14.57 -5.25 -9.61
N THR A 26 -14.36 -4.90 -10.88
CA THR A 26 -13.18 -5.28 -11.66
C THR A 26 -12.25 -4.08 -11.74
N VAL A 27 -11.12 -4.14 -11.04
CA VAL A 27 -10.07 -3.13 -11.12
C VAL A 27 -8.93 -3.72 -11.94
N GLU A 28 -8.76 -3.20 -13.15
CA GLU A 28 -7.62 -3.51 -14.03
C GLU A 28 -6.45 -2.62 -13.61
N LEU A 29 -5.38 -3.24 -13.12
CA LEU A 29 -4.14 -2.56 -12.73
C LEU A 29 -3.07 -2.85 -13.77
N THR A 30 -2.33 -1.82 -14.17
CA THR A 30 -1.14 -1.98 -15.01
C THR A 30 0.13 -1.86 -14.19
N ASP A 31 1.23 -2.40 -14.69
CA ASP A 31 2.56 -2.22 -14.08
C ASP A 31 2.88 -0.73 -13.89
N ASP A 32 3.58 -0.41 -12.80
CA ASP A 32 4.04 0.94 -12.42
C ASP A 32 2.93 2.00 -12.29
N GLN A 33 1.66 1.57 -12.13
CA GLN A 33 0.53 2.47 -11.91
C GLN A 33 0.43 2.94 -10.45
N TRP A 34 0.26 4.25 -10.26
CA TRP A 34 -0.05 4.82 -8.95
C TRP A 34 -1.52 4.63 -8.61
N ILE A 35 -1.78 4.15 -7.40
CA ILE A 35 -3.13 3.91 -6.87
C ILE A 35 -3.25 4.41 -5.44
N GLU A 36 -4.47 4.81 -5.08
CA GLU A 36 -4.90 5.00 -3.71
C GLU A 36 -5.72 3.77 -3.29
N VAL A 37 -5.41 3.22 -2.11
CA VAL A 37 -6.11 2.05 -1.55
C VAL A 37 -6.80 2.47 -0.25
N GLN A 38 -8.11 2.27 -0.19
CA GLN A 38 -8.90 2.43 1.03
C GLN A 38 -9.41 1.08 1.49
N GLY A 39 -9.29 0.81 2.79
CA GLY A 39 -9.70 -0.46 3.37
C GLY A 39 -9.37 -0.56 4.86
N ILE A 40 -9.44 -1.78 5.37
CA ILE A 40 -9.28 -2.06 6.81
C ILE A 40 -8.02 -2.89 7.05
N PHE A 41 -7.22 -2.49 8.03
CA PHE A 41 -6.09 -3.28 8.51
C PHE A 41 -6.56 -4.53 9.26
N THR A 42 -6.03 -5.68 8.88
CA THR A 42 -6.26 -6.95 9.54
C THR A 42 -4.94 -7.66 9.82
N ALA A 43 -4.83 -8.36 10.94
CA ALA A 43 -3.69 -9.21 11.22
C ALA A 43 -3.72 -10.44 10.32
N SER A 44 -2.63 -10.71 9.61
CA SER A 44 -2.49 -11.86 8.72
C SER A 44 -1.22 -12.65 8.99
N THR A 45 -1.12 -13.83 8.39
CA THR A 45 0.07 -14.68 8.40
C THR A 45 0.42 -15.06 6.97
N LEU A 46 1.60 -14.63 6.51
CA LEU A 46 2.16 -15.03 5.21
C LEU A 46 3.46 -15.78 5.45
N ASP A 47 3.57 -17.02 4.98
CA ASP A 47 4.76 -17.87 5.16
C ASP A 47 5.25 -17.94 6.62
N GLY A 48 4.32 -17.93 7.58
CA GLY A 48 4.61 -17.95 9.01
C GLY A 48 4.96 -16.58 9.64
N TRP A 49 4.99 -15.51 8.84
CA TRP A 49 5.20 -14.14 9.33
C TRP A 49 3.88 -13.47 9.68
N HIS A 50 3.75 -13.00 10.92
CA HIS A 50 2.62 -12.19 11.34
C HIS A 50 2.81 -10.74 10.93
N MET A 51 1.91 -10.23 10.10
CA MET A 51 1.98 -8.86 9.60
C MET A 51 0.59 -8.27 9.37
N PRO A 52 0.45 -6.93 9.42
CA PRO A 52 -0.77 -6.27 8.99
C PRO A 52 -0.94 -6.38 7.47
N VAL A 53 -2.18 -6.56 7.03
CA VAL A 53 -2.59 -6.52 5.61
C VAL A 53 -3.77 -5.57 5.50
N VAL A 54 -3.86 -4.83 4.40
CA VAL A 54 -5.04 -4.00 4.10
C VAL A 54 -6.02 -4.82 3.28
N VAL A 55 -7.18 -5.11 3.84
CA VAL A 55 -8.30 -5.66 3.08
C VAL A 55 -8.95 -4.51 2.33
N ALA A 56 -8.76 -4.46 1.00
CA ALA A 56 -9.18 -3.34 0.18
C ALA A 56 -10.69 -3.35 -0.06
N GLU A 57 -11.30 -2.19 0.18
CA GLU A 57 -12.70 -1.89 -0.11
C GLU A 57 -12.83 -0.99 -1.35
N GLN A 58 -11.80 -0.19 -1.62
CA GLN A 58 -11.72 0.64 -2.83
C GLN A 58 -10.26 0.80 -3.28
N ILE A 59 -10.07 0.74 -4.60
CA ILE A 59 -8.80 1.07 -5.26
C ILE A 59 -9.09 2.09 -6.36
N THR A 60 -8.37 3.21 -6.34
CA THR A 60 -8.56 4.31 -7.30
C THR A 60 -7.23 4.65 -7.97
N PRO A 61 -7.14 4.67 -9.32
CA PRO A 61 -5.97 5.20 -10.01
C PRO A 61 -5.75 6.67 -9.65
N VAL A 62 -4.50 7.02 -9.36
CA VAL A 62 -4.10 8.41 -9.08
C VAL A 62 -2.95 8.84 -9.98
N ALA A 63 -2.77 10.15 -10.13
CA ALA A 63 -1.59 10.68 -10.77
C ALA A 63 -0.34 10.37 -9.93
N VAL A 64 0.82 10.31 -10.59
CA VAL A 64 2.11 10.23 -9.89
C VAL A 64 2.21 11.39 -8.89
N PRO A 65 2.48 11.14 -7.60
CA PRO A 65 2.65 12.21 -6.62
C PRO A 65 3.83 13.13 -6.99
N ASP A 66 3.74 14.41 -6.62
CA ASP A 66 4.83 15.38 -6.87
C ASP A 66 6.17 14.97 -6.19
N GLN A 67 6.08 14.18 -5.11
CA GLN A 67 7.23 13.61 -4.42
C GLN A 67 6.95 12.12 -4.10
N PRO A 68 7.18 11.21 -5.08
CA PRO A 68 6.76 9.80 -4.96
C PRO A 68 7.60 8.99 -3.97
N TYR A 69 8.82 9.43 -3.70
CA TYR A 69 9.75 8.75 -2.81
C TYR A 69 10.17 9.69 -1.69
N LEU A 70 10.30 9.13 -0.48
CA LEU A 70 10.71 9.87 0.70
C LEU A 70 12.19 10.30 0.66
N TYR A 71 12.99 9.78 -0.29
CA TYR A 71 14.41 10.11 -0.47
C TYR A 71 14.79 10.41 -1.92
N PRO A 72 15.55 11.49 -2.19
CA PRO A 72 16.25 11.69 -3.46
C PRO A 72 17.52 10.82 -3.58
#